data_AF-A0A140NJW7-F1
#
_entry.id   AF-A0A140NJW7-F1
#
_cell.length_a   1.000
_cell.length_b   1.000
_cell.length_c   1.000
_cell.angle_alpha   90.00
_cell.angle_beta   90.00
_cell.angle_gamma   90.00
#
_symmetry.space_group_name_H-M   'P 1'
#
loop_
_entity.id
_entity.type
_entity.pdbx_description
1 polymer ?
#
loop_
_entity_poly.entity_id
_entity_poly.type
_entity_poly.pdbx_seq_one_letter_code
_entity_poly.pdbx_strand_id
1 'polypeptide(L)'
;MQKAILKKTALASLATFSLMGSAPLVAAELLNSSYDIARELFVALNPEFEKQWNEQHPDDKLTIKQSHAGSSKQALAILQGLKADVVTYNQVTDVQILHDKGKLIPENWQARLPNNSSPYYSTMAFLVRKGNPKGIKTWDDLAREDVKLIFPNPKTSGNGRYTYLAAWGAYAQENKGDEKKTREQMKQFLKNVEVFDTGGAWCHNFLY
;
A
#
# COMPACT_ATOMS: atom_id res chain seq x y z
N MET A 1 -91.21 -6.88 -12.04
CA MET A 1 -90.29 -6.88 -13.21
C MET A 1 -89.36 -5.68 -13.11
N GLN A 2 -88.07 -5.96 -13.22
CA GLN A 2 -86.88 -5.10 -13.37
C GLN A 2 -87.08 -3.57 -13.54
N LYS A 3 -86.28 -2.76 -12.82
CA LYS A 3 -84.98 -2.30 -13.34
C LYS A 3 -84.16 -1.56 -12.26
N ALA A 4 -82.86 -1.68 -12.44
CA ALA A 4 -81.80 -1.50 -11.47
C ALA A 4 -81.46 -0.04 -11.13
N ILE A 5 -80.91 0.07 -9.93
CA ILE A 5 -80.22 1.18 -9.28
C ILE A 5 -78.88 1.43 -10.01
N LEU A 6 -78.50 2.68 -10.30
CA LEU A 6 -77.21 3.25 -9.84
C LEU A 6 -77.00 4.73 -10.25
N LYS A 7 -76.90 5.51 -9.17
CA LYS A 7 -76.35 6.84 -8.87
C LYS A 7 -75.36 7.49 -9.85
N LYS A 8 -75.54 8.81 -10.01
CA LYS A 8 -74.56 9.82 -10.43
C LYS A 8 -73.53 10.08 -9.32
N THR A 9 -72.23 10.10 -9.64
CA THR A 9 -71.14 10.82 -8.93
C THR A 9 -69.98 10.95 -9.93
N ALA A 10 -69.75 12.10 -10.55
CA ALA A 10 -68.93 13.24 -10.10
C ALA A 10 -67.42 12.94 -10.03
N LEU A 11 -66.66 13.75 -10.79
CA LEU A 11 -65.21 13.77 -10.97
C LEU A 11 -64.42 13.76 -9.65
N ALA A 12 -63.32 13.00 -9.62
CA ALA A 12 -62.13 13.33 -8.86
C ALA A 12 -60.90 12.68 -9.52
N SER A 13 -60.20 13.44 -10.36
CA SER A 13 -58.90 13.07 -10.91
C SER A 13 -57.87 13.15 -9.78
N LEU A 14 -57.50 12.02 -9.17
CA LEU A 14 -56.34 11.96 -8.29
C LEU A 14 -55.08 12.01 -9.16
N ALA A 15 -54.46 13.19 -9.21
CA ALA A 15 -53.08 13.34 -9.65
C ALA A 15 -52.16 12.67 -8.62
N THR A 16 -51.65 11.49 -8.94
CA THR A 16 -50.60 10.82 -8.16
C THR A 16 -49.30 11.61 -8.36
N PHE A 17 -49.04 12.58 -7.49
CA PHE A 17 -47.76 13.27 -7.44
C PHE A 17 -46.72 12.28 -6.90
N SER A 18 -45.94 11.68 -7.81
CA SER A 18 -44.76 10.91 -7.47
C SER A 18 -43.76 11.82 -6.77
N LEU A 19 -43.69 11.78 -5.44
CA LEU A 19 -42.49 12.22 -4.72
C LEU A 19 -41.36 11.23 -5.06
N MET A 20 -40.70 11.45 -6.18
CA MET A 20 -39.32 10.99 -6.37
C MET A 20 -38.48 11.83 -5.41
N GLY A 21 -38.38 11.36 -4.16
CA GLY A 21 -37.40 11.85 -3.22
C GLY A 21 -36.02 11.65 -3.82
N SER A 22 -35.36 12.75 -4.16
CA SER A 22 -33.92 12.77 -4.40
C SER A 22 -33.28 12.27 -3.11
N ALA A 23 -32.87 11.00 -3.07
CA ALA A 23 -31.99 10.54 -2.01
C ALA A 23 -30.77 11.49 -2.00
N PRO A 24 -30.31 11.97 -0.84
CA PRO A 24 -29.07 12.73 -0.81
C PRO A 24 -28.00 11.86 -1.45
N LEU A 25 -27.28 12.45 -2.40
CA LEU A 25 -26.12 11.84 -3.04
C LEU A 25 -25.09 11.60 -1.93
N VAL A 26 -25.15 10.46 -1.26
CA VAL A 26 -24.15 10.08 -0.27
C VAL A 26 -22.91 9.78 -1.08
N ALA A 27 -21.91 10.65 -0.96
CA ALA A 27 -20.63 10.45 -1.61
C ALA A 27 -20.11 9.05 -1.25
N ALA A 28 -19.74 8.26 -2.25
CA ALA A 28 -19.05 7.02 -2.06
C ALA A 28 -17.75 7.31 -1.31
N GLU A 29 -17.64 6.80 -0.08
CA GLU A 29 -16.44 6.90 0.73
C GLU A 29 -15.58 5.67 0.49
N LEU A 30 -14.33 5.90 0.06
CA LEU A 30 -13.35 4.84 -0.17
C LEU A 30 -12.22 4.99 0.85
N LEU A 31 -11.99 3.96 1.67
CA LEU A 31 -10.84 3.91 2.56
C LEU A 31 -9.66 3.19 1.89
N ASN A 32 -8.60 3.94 1.60
CA ASN A 32 -7.31 3.40 1.21
C ASN A 32 -6.45 3.13 2.46
N SER A 33 -6.25 1.85 2.77
CA SER A 33 -5.28 1.40 3.78
C SER A 33 -3.90 1.23 3.14
N SER A 34 -2.93 2.03 3.58
CA SER A 34 -1.62 2.14 2.94
C SER A 34 -0.46 2.08 3.93
N TYR A 35 0.75 1.86 3.39
CA TYR A 35 1.98 1.87 4.17
C TYR A 35 2.48 3.30 4.44
N ASP A 36 3.31 3.47 5.48
CA ASP A 36 3.71 4.80 5.98
C ASP A 36 4.33 5.73 4.94
N ILE A 37 5.21 5.22 4.07
CA ILE A 37 5.98 6.03 3.10
C ILE A 37 5.08 6.55 1.97
N ALA A 38 3.94 5.93 1.70
CA ALA A 38 3.06 6.35 0.62
C ALA A 38 2.13 7.51 0.99
N ARG A 39 2.24 8.05 2.21
CA ARG A 39 1.38 9.15 2.68
C ARG A 39 1.46 10.36 1.76
N GLU A 40 2.66 10.87 1.53
CA GLU A 40 2.87 12.08 0.72
C GLU A 40 2.43 11.85 -0.73
N LEU A 41 2.66 10.64 -1.26
CA LEU A 41 2.20 10.26 -2.60
C LEU A 41 0.69 10.39 -2.75
N PHE A 42 -0.07 9.79 -1.82
CA PHE A 42 -1.52 9.79 -1.94
C PHE A 42 -2.16 11.12 -1.50
N VAL A 43 -1.54 11.89 -0.61
CA VAL A 43 -1.95 13.27 -0.32
C VAL A 43 -1.91 14.12 -1.60
N ALA A 44 -0.91 13.89 -2.46
CA ALA A 44 -0.82 14.58 -3.75
C ALA A 44 -1.77 13.99 -4.82
N LEU A 45 -1.97 12.66 -4.84
CA LEU A 45 -2.72 11.97 -5.90
C LEU A 45 -4.23 12.01 -5.70
N ASN A 46 -4.72 11.82 -4.47
CA ASN A 46 -6.15 11.65 -4.20
C ASN A 46 -7.00 12.85 -4.61
N PRO A 47 -6.62 14.12 -4.33
CA PRO A 47 -7.47 15.26 -4.72
C PRO A 47 -7.70 15.35 -6.23
N GLU A 48 -6.67 15.06 -7.03
CA GLU A 48 -6.79 15.08 -8.49
C GLU A 48 -7.63 13.90 -9.01
N PHE A 49 -7.49 12.72 -8.40
CA PHE A 49 -8.32 11.58 -8.75
C PHE A 49 -9.79 11.78 -8.37
N GLU A 50 -10.06 12.31 -7.17
CA GLU A 50 -11.42 12.67 -6.73
C GLU A 50 -12.04 13.70 -7.67
N LYS A 51 -11.29 14.74 -8.04
CA LYS A 51 -11.75 15.76 -9.00
C LYS A 51 -12.08 15.12 -10.34
N GLN A 52 -11.16 14.33 -10.91
CA GLN A 52 -11.36 13.64 -12.18
C GLN A 52 -12.59 12.72 -12.13
N TRP A 53 -12.76 11.95 -11.05
CA TRP A 53 -13.89 11.06 -10.88
C TRP A 53 -15.22 11.83 -10.79
N ASN A 54 -15.27 12.89 -9.97
CA ASN A 54 -16.48 13.69 -9.75
C ASN A 54 -16.91 14.48 -11.00
N GLU A 55 -15.95 14.85 -11.87
CA GLU A 55 -16.25 15.43 -13.18
C GLU A 55 -16.87 14.40 -14.13
N GLN A 56 -16.43 13.14 -14.07
CA GLN A 56 -16.93 12.05 -14.91
C GLN A 56 -18.24 11.43 -14.38
N HIS A 57 -18.45 11.47 -13.06
CA HIS A 57 -19.56 10.84 -12.36
C HIS A 57 -20.23 11.85 -11.41
N PRO A 58 -20.95 12.86 -11.94
CA PRO A 58 -21.55 13.93 -11.12
C PRO A 58 -22.58 13.41 -10.10
N ASP A 59 -23.20 12.27 -10.40
CA ASP A 59 -24.19 11.59 -9.55
C ASP A 59 -23.57 10.51 -8.62
N ASP A 60 -22.25 10.35 -8.62
CA ASP A 60 -21.54 9.43 -7.73
C ASP A 60 -20.23 10.06 -7.25
N LYS A 61 -20.38 11.01 -6.33
CA LYS A 61 -19.23 11.75 -5.79
C LYS A 61 -18.35 10.82 -4.97
N LEU A 62 -17.05 10.81 -5.24
CA LEU A 62 -16.04 10.06 -4.52
C LEU A 62 -15.38 10.92 -3.44
N THR A 63 -15.15 10.32 -2.28
CA THR A 63 -14.27 10.85 -1.23
C THR A 63 -13.34 9.74 -0.74
N ILE A 64 -12.04 10.00 -0.75
CA ILE A 64 -11.00 9.05 -0.37
C ILE A 64 -10.48 9.38 1.02
N LYS A 65 -10.69 8.46 1.95
CA LYS A 65 -10.03 8.46 3.26
C LYS A 65 -8.77 7.62 3.22
N GLN A 66 -7.85 7.93 4.12
CA GLN A 66 -6.55 7.27 4.18
C GLN A 66 -6.19 6.82 5.58
N SER A 67 -5.57 5.65 5.66
CA SER A 67 -4.95 5.13 6.89
C SER A 67 -3.51 4.75 6.59
N HIS A 68 -2.56 5.27 7.36
CA HIS A 68 -1.12 5.01 7.18
C HIS A 68 -0.50 4.45 8.47
N ALA A 69 0.17 3.30 8.33
CA ALA A 69 1.00 2.65 9.34
C ALA A 69 1.93 1.66 8.63
N GLY A 70 2.80 0.95 9.35
CA GLY A 70 3.52 -0.19 8.76
C GLY A 70 2.56 -1.19 8.10
N SER A 71 2.88 -1.66 6.89
CA SER A 71 1.98 -2.49 6.05
C SER A 71 1.45 -3.73 6.77
N SER A 72 2.29 -4.45 7.52
CA SER A 72 1.86 -5.60 8.31
C SER A 72 0.88 -5.23 9.43
N LYS A 73 1.04 -4.06 10.06
CA LYS A 73 0.10 -3.56 11.08
C LYS A 73 -1.26 -3.22 10.46
N GLN A 74 -1.27 -2.60 9.28
CA GLN A 74 -2.50 -2.32 8.55
C GLN A 74 -3.23 -3.61 8.12
N ALA A 75 -2.49 -4.59 7.58
CA ALA A 75 -3.06 -5.89 7.22
C ALA A 75 -3.70 -6.58 8.43
N LEU A 76 -3.04 -6.55 9.60
CA LEU A 76 -3.61 -7.06 10.85
C LEU A 76 -4.85 -6.28 11.31
N ALA A 77 -4.85 -4.95 11.18
CA ALA A 77 -6.02 -4.13 11.53
C ALA A 77 -7.24 -4.48 10.66
N ILE A 78 -7.02 -4.74 9.35
CA ILE A 78 -8.08 -5.20 8.45
C ILE A 78 -8.61 -6.57 8.89
N LEU A 79 -7.72 -7.52 9.21
CA LEU A 79 -8.14 -8.81 9.74
C LEU A 79 -8.90 -8.71 11.08
N GLN A 80 -8.68 -7.64 11.84
CA GLN A 80 -9.38 -7.34 13.10
C GLN A 80 -10.67 -6.53 12.90
N GLY A 81 -11.05 -6.20 11.66
CA GLY A 81 -12.33 -5.57 11.35
C GLY A 81 -12.25 -4.13 10.82
N LEU A 82 -11.04 -3.59 10.56
CA LEU A 82 -10.92 -2.34 9.81
C LEU A 82 -11.46 -2.56 8.39
N LYS A 83 -12.52 -1.82 8.03
CA LYS A 83 -13.14 -1.89 6.71
C LYS A 83 -12.38 -0.98 5.74
N ALA A 84 -11.37 -1.55 5.06
CA ALA A 84 -10.69 -0.89 3.96
C ALA A 84 -11.22 -1.41 2.62
N ASP A 85 -11.45 -0.50 1.68
CA ASP A 85 -11.94 -0.83 0.34
C ASP A 85 -10.78 -1.16 -0.61
N VAL A 86 -9.66 -0.46 -0.43
CA VAL A 86 -8.44 -0.67 -1.21
C VAL A 86 -7.25 -0.77 -0.28
N VAL A 87 -6.32 -1.66 -0.61
CA VAL A 87 -5.03 -1.79 0.07
C VAL A 87 -3.91 -1.44 -0.88
N THR A 88 -2.98 -0.61 -0.43
CA THR A 88 -1.82 -0.20 -1.22
C THR A 88 -0.55 -0.44 -0.40
N TYR A 89 -0.07 -1.69 -0.39
CA TYR A 89 1.08 -2.11 0.41
C TYR A 89 2.33 -2.32 -0.44
N ASN A 90 3.50 -2.23 0.20
CA ASN A 90 4.81 -2.42 -0.43
C ASN A 90 5.28 -3.89 -0.44
N GLN A 91 4.54 -4.81 0.17
CA GLN A 91 4.91 -6.23 0.27
C GLN A 91 3.77 -7.13 -0.17
N VAL A 92 4.07 -8.06 -1.09
CA VAL A 92 3.15 -9.10 -1.56
C VAL A 92 2.61 -9.93 -0.40
N THR A 93 3.46 -10.25 0.59
CA THR A 93 3.06 -11.08 1.75
C THR A 93 1.98 -10.42 2.61
N ASP A 94 2.01 -9.10 2.76
CA ASP A 94 1.01 -8.39 3.57
C ASP A 94 -0.35 -8.33 2.86
N VAL A 95 -0.35 -8.27 1.52
CA VAL A 95 -1.59 -8.41 0.72
C VAL A 95 -2.08 -9.86 0.74
N GLN A 96 -1.17 -10.82 0.55
CA GLN A 96 -1.49 -12.26 0.52
C GLN A 96 -2.16 -12.73 1.81
N ILE A 97 -1.74 -12.24 2.98
CA ILE A 97 -2.36 -12.57 4.27
C ILE A 97 -3.86 -12.23 4.31
N LEU A 98 -4.31 -11.19 3.59
CA LEU A 98 -5.72 -10.82 3.51
C LEU A 98 -6.55 -11.89 2.77
N HIS A 99 -5.95 -12.57 1.79
CA HIS A 99 -6.54 -13.74 1.16
C HIS A 99 -6.48 -14.96 2.09
N ASP A 100 -5.28 -15.29 2.56
CA ASP A 100 -5.02 -16.55 3.25
C ASP A 100 -5.83 -16.68 4.54
N LYS A 101 -5.82 -15.60 5.36
CA LYS A 101 -6.45 -15.58 6.69
C LYS A 101 -7.81 -14.90 6.69
N GLY A 102 -7.96 -13.82 5.91
CA GLY A 102 -9.19 -13.02 5.91
C GLY A 102 -10.24 -13.46 4.91
N LYS A 103 -9.83 -14.17 3.83
CA LYS A 103 -10.68 -14.44 2.66
C LYS A 103 -11.34 -13.17 2.09
N LEU A 104 -10.67 -12.02 2.25
CA LEU A 104 -11.19 -10.69 1.90
C LEU A 104 -10.93 -10.32 0.44
N ILE A 105 -9.94 -10.96 -0.19
CA ILE A 105 -9.58 -10.76 -1.59
C ILE A 105 -9.51 -12.13 -2.29
N PRO A 106 -9.72 -12.22 -3.62
CA PRO A 106 -9.64 -13.48 -4.34
C PRO A 106 -8.20 -14.01 -4.40
N GLU A 107 -8.05 -15.32 -4.63
CA GLU A 107 -6.73 -15.98 -4.67
C GLU A 107 -5.85 -15.41 -5.79
N ASN A 108 -6.44 -15.11 -6.94
CA ASN A 108 -5.74 -14.55 -8.09
C ASN A 108 -5.56 -13.02 -8.04
N TRP A 109 -5.64 -12.40 -6.86
CA TRP A 109 -5.60 -10.93 -6.71
C TRP A 109 -4.42 -10.31 -7.46
N GLN A 110 -3.25 -10.94 -7.42
CA GLN A 110 -2.01 -10.41 -7.98
C GLN A 110 -2.10 -10.25 -9.51
N ALA A 111 -2.89 -11.09 -10.18
CA ALA A 111 -3.08 -11.05 -11.63
C ALA A 111 -4.23 -10.14 -12.08
N ARG A 112 -4.98 -9.51 -11.16
CA ARG A 112 -6.15 -8.69 -11.51
C ARG A 112 -5.79 -7.35 -12.13
N LEU A 113 -4.59 -6.85 -11.86
CA LEU A 113 -4.05 -5.62 -12.42
C LEU A 113 -2.71 -5.90 -13.11
N PRO A 114 -2.33 -5.10 -14.13
CA PRO A 114 -1.03 -5.22 -14.79
C PRO A 114 0.15 -5.21 -13.81
N ASN A 115 1.29 -5.72 -14.26
CA ASN A 115 2.56 -5.73 -13.50
C ASN A 115 2.43 -6.39 -12.13
N ASN A 116 1.71 -7.51 -12.04
CA ASN A 116 1.47 -8.25 -10.79
C ASN A 116 0.83 -7.37 -9.70
N SER A 117 -0.09 -6.49 -10.10
CA SER A 117 -0.72 -5.49 -9.22
C SER A 117 0.25 -4.49 -8.57
N SER A 118 1.37 -4.22 -9.24
CA SER A 118 2.37 -3.23 -8.82
C SER A 118 2.42 -2.07 -9.83
N PRO A 119 1.70 -0.96 -9.59
CA PRO A 119 1.65 0.16 -10.53
C PRO A 119 2.97 0.95 -10.62
N TYR A 120 3.81 0.86 -9.59
CA TYR A 120 5.14 1.42 -9.55
C TYR A 120 6.10 0.44 -8.89
N TYR A 121 7.40 0.64 -9.12
CA TYR A 121 8.48 -0.07 -8.45
C TYR A 121 9.51 0.94 -7.98
N SER A 122 10.23 0.59 -6.91
CA SER A 122 11.38 1.34 -6.45
C SER A 122 12.58 0.42 -6.44
N THR A 123 13.77 1.00 -6.39
CA THR A 123 15.01 0.27 -6.14
C THR A 123 15.58 0.65 -4.77
N MET A 124 16.52 -0.15 -4.29
CA MET A 124 17.30 0.18 -3.10
C MET A 124 18.42 1.16 -3.51
N ALA A 125 18.67 2.14 -2.65
CA ALA A 125 19.76 3.10 -2.84
C ALA A 125 20.50 3.30 -1.51
N PHE A 126 21.76 3.70 -1.60
CA PHE A 126 22.53 4.13 -0.44
C PHE A 126 22.31 5.62 -0.24
N LEU A 127 22.00 6.01 0.99
CA LEU A 127 22.10 7.41 1.39
C LEU A 127 23.42 7.59 2.13
N VAL A 128 24.15 8.64 1.77
CA VAL A 128 25.44 8.95 2.39
C VAL A 128 25.41 10.37 2.90
N ARG A 129 26.26 10.67 3.88
CA ARG A 129 26.49 12.06 4.31
C ARG A 129 26.98 12.90 3.14
N LYS A 130 26.67 14.20 3.19
CA LYS A 130 27.09 15.18 2.18
C LYS A 130 28.60 15.06 1.91
N GLY A 131 28.97 14.99 0.63
CA GLY A 131 30.36 14.83 0.18
C GLY A 131 30.85 13.38 0.12
N ASN A 132 30.07 12.40 0.58
CA ASN A 132 30.44 10.98 0.62
C ASN A 132 31.84 10.76 1.21
N PRO A 133 32.08 11.11 2.49
CA PRO A 133 33.42 11.08 3.09
C PRO A 133 34.04 9.69 3.11
N LYS A 134 33.22 8.64 3.06
CA LYS A 134 33.64 7.24 3.04
C LYS A 134 33.81 6.67 1.63
N GLY A 135 33.48 7.42 0.59
CA GLY A 135 33.64 7.02 -0.80
C GLY A 135 32.76 5.83 -1.21
N ILE A 136 31.60 5.63 -0.56
CA ILE A 136 30.72 4.49 -0.79
C ILE A 136 30.11 4.54 -2.19
N LYS A 137 30.28 3.45 -2.95
CA LYS A 137 29.73 3.29 -4.30
C LYS A 137 29.14 1.90 -4.53
N THR A 138 29.67 0.87 -3.87
CA THR A 138 29.26 -0.53 -4.07
C THR A 138 28.80 -1.19 -2.77
N TRP A 139 28.25 -2.40 -2.87
CA TRP A 139 27.90 -3.20 -1.71
C TRP A 139 29.13 -3.65 -0.91
N ASP A 140 30.25 -3.90 -1.59
CA ASP A 140 31.53 -4.21 -0.95
C ASP A 140 32.02 -3.07 -0.04
N ASP A 141 31.78 -1.81 -0.43
CA ASP A 141 32.15 -0.67 0.41
C ASP A 141 31.43 -0.70 1.78
N LEU A 142 30.22 -1.27 1.84
CA LEU A 142 29.44 -1.37 3.08
C LEU A 142 29.99 -2.43 4.06
N ALA A 143 30.79 -3.38 3.56
CA ALA A 143 31.44 -4.41 4.38
C ALA A 143 32.79 -3.96 4.99
N ARG A 144 33.29 -2.77 4.61
CA ARG A 144 34.51 -2.19 5.19
C ARG A 144 34.37 -1.93 6.68
N GLU A 145 35.43 -2.17 7.44
CA GLU A 145 35.40 -2.06 8.92
C GLU A 145 35.15 -0.63 9.42
N ASP A 146 35.52 0.38 8.63
CA ASP A 146 35.40 1.79 8.96
C ASP A 146 34.01 2.39 8.65
N VAL A 147 33.10 1.59 8.08
CA VAL A 147 31.75 2.00 7.67
C VAL A 147 30.73 1.47 8.66
N LYS A 148 29.77 2.33 9.03
CA LYS A 148 28.72 1.99 9.99
C LYS A 148 27.35 2.14 9.33
N LEU A 149 26.52 1.12 9.49
CA LEU A 149 25.25 0.99 8.78
C LEU A 149 24.07 1.18 9.74
N ILE A 150 23.08 1.95 9.30
CA ILE A 150 21.73 1.90 9.87
C ILE A 150 20.89 0.99 8.97
N PHE A 151 20.41 -0.12 9.52
CA PHE A 151 19.74 -1.17 8.74
C PHE A 151 18.37 -1.48 9.34
N PRO A 152 17.25 -1.36 8.59
CA PRO A 152 15.94 -1.72 9.14
C PRO A 152 15.86 -3.19 9.56
N ASN A 153 15.22 -3.46 10.70
CA ASN A 153 15.12 -4.82 11.23
C ASN A 153 14.34 -5.75 10.27
N PRO A 154 14.95 -6.80 9.69
CA PRO A 154 14.30 -7.65 8.70
C PRO A 154 13.20 -8.55 9.30
N LYS A 155 13.20 -8.73 10.64
CA LYS A 155 12.14 -9.48 11.32
C LYS A 155 10.82 -8.71 11.31
N THR A 156 10.87 -7.38 11.41
CA THR A 156 9.68 -6.52 11.58
C THR A 156 9.39 -5.62 10.39
N SER A 157 10.36 -5.39 9.49
CA SER A 157 10.24 -4.46 8.36
C SER A 157 10.50 -5.13 7.00
N GLY A 158 9.62 -4.91 6.03
CA GLY A 158 9.80 -5.34 4.65
C GLY A 158 11.00 -4.72 3.96
N ASN A 159 11.27 -3.44 4.22
CA ASN A 159 12.44 -2.77 3.68
C ASN A 159 13.73 -3.42 4.22
N GLY A 160 13.72 -3.91 5.46
CA GLY A 160 14.82 -4.73 6.01
C GLY A 160 15.02 -6.03 5.23
N ARG A 161 13.93 -6.73 4.89
CA ARG A 161 13.99 -7.96 4.07
C ARG A 161 14.50 -7.67 2.65
N TYR A 162 14.00 -6.62 2.00
CA TYR A 162 14.46 -6.22 0.67
C TYR A 162 15.92 -5.78 0.67
N THR A 163 16.36 -5.02 1.68
CA THR A 163 17.77 -4.62 1.80
C THR A 163 18.67 -5.83 2.03
N TYR A 164 18.25 -6.79 2.86
CA TYR A 164 18.98 -8.04 3.06
C TYR A 164 19.09 -8.83 1.75
N LEU A 165 17.98 -8.98 1.01
CA LEU A 165 17.94 -9.69 -0.27
C LEU A 165 18.76 -8.98 -1.35
N ALA A 166 18.78 -7.65 -1.35
CA ALA A 166 19.60 -6.85 -2.26
C ALA A 166 21.09 -7.04 -1.98
N ALA A 167 21.51 -6.95 -0.71
CA ALA A 167 22.89 -7.21 -0.30
C ALA A 167 23.31 -8.65 -0.65
N TRP A 168 22.47 -9.63 -0.30
CA TRP A 168 22.71 -11.03 -0.64
C TRP A 168 22.86 -11.24 -2.15
N GLY A 169 21.95 -10.68 -2.94
CA GLY A 169 21.98 -10.78 -4.39
C GLY A 169 23.24 -10.18 -5.01
N ALA A 170 23.66 -9.01 -4.51
CA ALA A 170 24.89 -8.35 -4.96
C ALA A 170 26.14 -9.19 -4.65
N TYR A 171 26.31 -9.62 -3.39
CA TYR A 171 27.45 -10.46 -3.00
C TYR A 171 27.42 -11.82 -3.69
N ALA A 172 26.25 -12.41 -3.92
CA ALA A 172 26.14 -13.66 -4.66
C ALA A 172 26.60 -13.50 -6.12
N GLN A 173 26.27 -12.37 -6.76
CA GLN A 173 26.74 -12.07 -8.12
C GLN A 173 28.26 -11.86 -8.16
N GLU A 174 28.81 -11.08 -7.23
CA GLU A 174 30.26 -10.83 -7.12
C GLU A 174 31.04 -12.13 -6.87
N ASN A 175 30.51 -13.00 -6.01
CA ASN A 175 31.09 -14.30 -5.68
C ASN A 175 30.78 -15.39 -6.72
N LYS A 176 30.15 -15.06 -7.86
CA LYS A 176 29.78 -16.02 -8.92
C LYS A 176 28.94 -17.20 -8.39
N GLY A 177 28.08 -16.95 -7.40
CA GLY A 177 27.22 -17.94 -6.79
C GLY A 177 27.86 -18.78 -5.67
N ASP A 178 29.10 -18.49 -5.24
CA ASP A 178 29.71 -19.15 -4.07
C ASP A 178 28.99 -18.72 -2.78
N GLU A 179 28.10 -19.60 -2.31
CA GLU A 179 27.25 -19.34 -1.18
C GLU A 179 28.03 -19.20 0.14
N LYS A 180 29.19 -19.86 0.27
CA LYS A 180 30.02 -19.78 1.48
C LYS A 180 30.63 -18.39 1.59
N LYS A 181 31.22 -17.88 0.51
CA LYS A 181 31.77 -16.51 0.46
C LYS A 181 30.69 -15.46 0.64
N THR A 182 29.54 -15.65 0.00
CA THR A 182 28.37 -14.77 0.15
C THR A 182 27.92 -14.68 1.61
N ARG A 183 27.86 -15.83 2.32
CA ARG A 183 27.54 -15.83 3.75
C ARG A 183 28.59 -15.14 4.61
N GLU A 184 29.88 -15.28 4.28
CA GLU A 184 30.96 -14.63 5.01
C GLU A 184 30.91 -13.10 4.84
N GLN A 185 30.70 -12.59 3.62
CA GLN A 185 30.49 -11.16 3.38
C GLN A 185 29.22 -10.64 4.04
N MET A 186 28.11 -11.38 3.97
CA MET A 186 26.87 -10.99 4.66
C MET A 186 27.06 -10.92 6.18
N LYS A 187 27.86 -11.81 6.78
CA LYS A 187 28.21 -11.70 8.20
C LYS A 187 28.99 -10.42 8.49
N GLN A 188 29.92 -10.04 7.63
CA GLN A 188 30.70 -8.81 7.80
C GLN A 188 29.82 -7.56 7.63
N PHE A 189 28.99 -7.53 6.59
CA PHE A 189 27.99 -6.49 6.37
C PHE A 189 27.08 -6.31 7.60
N LEU A 190 26.54 -7.40 8.15
CA LEU A 190 25.69 -7.34 9.34
C LEU A 190 26.44 -6.94 10.61
N LYS A 191 27.75 -7.22 10.73
CA LYS A 191 28.57 -6.72 11.84
C LYS A 191 28.75 -5.22 11.82
N ASN A 192 28.68 -4.60 10.65
CA ASN A 192 28.79 -3.15 10.49
C ASN A 192 27.48 -2.42 10.82
N VAL A 193 26.37 -3.15 11.05
CA VAL A 193 25.10 -2.57 11.46
C VAL A 193 25.16 -2.12 12.92
N GLU A 194 25.05 -0.81 13.14
CA GLU A 194 25.00 -0.25 14.50
C GLU A 194 23.61 -0.33 15.11
N VAL A 195 22.58 -0.12 14.29
CA VAL A 195 21.19 -0.08 14.76
C VAL A 195 20.29 -0.81 13.78
N PHE A 196 19.48 -1.72 14.34
CA PHE A 196 18.35 -2.32 13.65
C PHE A 196 17.08 -1.48 13.87
N ASP A 197 16.85 -0.49 13.01
CA ASP A 197 15.72 0.43 13.18
C ASP A 197 14.36 -0.26 12.95
N THR A 198 13.34 0.24 13.63
CA THR A 198 11.97 -0.30 13.66
C THR A 198 11.06 0.28 12.58
N GLY A 199 11.42 1.39 11.95
CA GLY A 199 10.57 2.12 10.99
C GLY A 199 10.95 1.96 9.52
N GLY A 200 9.95 1.85 8.63
CA GLY A 200 10.13 1.91 7.17
C GLY A 200 10.23 3.34 6.61
N ALA A 201 9.63 4.33 7.29
CA ALA A 201 9.50 5.71 6.81
C ALA A 201 10.82 6.50 6.68
N TRP A 202 11.88 6.08 7.38
CA TRP A 202 13.15 6.80 7.45
C TRP A 202 14.32 6.03 6.83
N CYS A 203 14.06 4.92 6.13
CA CYS A 203 15.10 4.11 5.52
C CYS A 203 15.55 4.65 4.16
N HIS A 204 16.15 5.83 4.20
CA HIS A 204 17.32 6.08 3.37
C HIS A 204 18.52 5.76 4.26
N ASN A 205 19.18 4.62 4.02
CA ASN A 205 20.26 4.06 4.84
C ASN A 205 21.24 5.16 5.28
N PHE A 206 21.22 5.60 6.54
CA PHE A 206 22.22 6.56 7.01
C PHE A 206 23.52 5.80 7.25
N LEU A 207 24.48 5.97 6.35
CA LEU A 207 25.84 5.47 6.54
C LEU A 207 26.64 6.51 7.32
N TYR A 208 27.25 6.11 8.44
CA TYR A 208 28.28 6.88 9.15
C TYR A 208 29.67 6.45 8.67
#